data_AF-A0A7U9R7X1-F1
#
_entry.id   AF-A0A7U9R7X1-F1
#
_cell.length_a   1.000
_cell.length_b   1.000
_cell.length_c   1.000
_cell.angle_alpha   90.00
_cell.angle_beta   90.00
_cell.angle_gamma   90.00
#
_symmetry.space_group_name_H-M   'P 1'
#
loop_
_entity.id
_entity.type
_entity.pdbx_description
1 polymer ?
#
loop_
_entity_poly.entity_id
_entity_poly.type
_entity_poly.pdbx_seq_one_letter_code
_entity_poly.pdbx_strand_id
1 'polypeptide(L)'
;MKENGKLLGFVYHNGELLHERHEGEDEEESSCHLRLGIEAVQRNQSIHYYHRDEQLSTALMTGQNGEIQNHYRYDDFGNILESVEKLSNRIRYIR
;
A
#
# COMPACT_ATOMS: atom_id res chain seq x y z
N MET A 1 -13.18 -10.20 -6.79
CA MET A 1 -13.10 -11.31 -5.80
C MET A 1 -13.90 -10.92 -4.57
N LYS A 2 -14.19 -11.84 -3.63
CA LYS A 2 -14.85 -11.48 -2.36
C LYS A 2 -13.93 -11.78 -1.18
N GLU A 3 -13.68 -10.79 -0.33
CA GLU A 3 -12.93 -10.93 0.92
C GLU A 3 -13.86 -10.55 2.07
N ASN A 4 -14.02 -11.44 3.06
CA ASN A 4 -14.92 -11.21 4.20
C ASN A 4 -16.36 -10.80 3.80
N GLY A 5 -16.83 -11.27 2.64
CA GLY A 5 -18.16 -10.96 2.10
C GLY A 5 -18.25 -9.66 1.28
N LYS A 6 -17.21 -8.81 1.27
CA LYS A 6 -17.13 -7.57 0.49
C LYS A 6 -16.55 -7.83 -0.90
N LEU A 7 -17.07 -7.16 -1.93
CA LEU A 7 -16.53 -7.28 -3.30
C LEU A 7 -15.28 -6.41 -3.43
N LEU A 8 -14.20 -7.01 -3.93
CA LEU A 8 -12.98 -6.31 -4.34
C LEU A 8 -12.81 -6.37 -5.86
N GLY A 9 -12.50 -5.23 -6.46
CA GLY A 9 -12.10 -5.06 -7.85
C GLY A 9 -10.68 -4.51 -7.95
N PHE A 10 -9.90 -5.04 -8.88
CA PHE A 10 -8.53 -4.59 -9.15
C PHE A 10 -8.35 -4.36 -10.65
N VAL A 11 -7.66 -3.27 -11.02
CA VAL A 11 -7.26 -3.00 -12.41
C VAL A 11 -5.75 -3.00 -12.49
N TYR A 12 -5.22 -3.78 -13.42
CA TYR A 12 -3.78 -3.90 -13.68
C TYR A 12 -3.46 -3.48 -15.11
N HIS A 13 -2.26 -2.93 -15.31
CA HIS A 13 -1.71 -2.68 -16.64
C HIS A 13 -0.21 -2.99 -16.63
N ASN A 14 0.26 -3.84 -17.55
CA ASN A 14 1.66 -4.27 -17.63
C ASN A 14 2.25 -4.81 -16.30
N GLY A 15 1.43 -5.47 -15.48
CA GLY A 15 1.84 -6.02 -14.18
C GLY A 15 1.83 -5.01 -13.02
N GLU A 16 1.47 -3.74 -13.28
CA GLU A 16 1.33 -2.71 -12.26
C GLU A 16 -0.13 -2.60 -11.80
N LEU A 17 -0.36 -2.50 -10.49
CA LEU A 17 -1.67 -2.17 -9.94
C LEU A 17 -1.97 -0.70 -10.27
N LEU A 18 -3.07 -0.43 -10.96
CA LEU A 18 -3.52 0.93 -11.25
C LEU A 18 -4.64 1.36 -10.31
N HIS A 19 -5.47 0.42 -9.89
CA HIS A 19 -6.71 0.74 -9.20
C HIS A 19 -7.19 -0.40 -8.32
N GLU A 20 -7.72 -0.06 -7.16
CA GLU A 20 -8.43 -0.97 -6.28
C GLU A 20 -9.73 -0.37 -5.76
N ARG A 21 -10.81 -1.14 -5.82
CA ARG A 21 -12.17 -0.76 -5.41
C ARG A 21 -12.76 -1.76 -4.42
N HIS A 22 -13.45 -1.25 -3.40
CA HIS A 22 -14.18 -2.03 -2.40
C HIS A 22 -15.68 -1.68 -2.41
N GLU A 23 -16.58 -2.66 -2.42
CA GLU A 23 -18.03 -2.45 -2.18
C GLU A 23 -18.38 -2.68 -0.69
N GLY A 24 -18.96 -1.67 -0.03
CA GLY A 24 -19.37 -1.69 1.39
C GLY A 24 -19.64 -0.28 1.95
N GLU A 25 -19.94 -0.14 3.26
CA GLU A 25 -20.23 1.17 3.91
C GLU A 25 -19.09 2.21 3.81
N ASP A 26 -17.86 1.74 3.58
CA ASP A 26 -16.68 2.55 3.26
C ASP A 26 -16.20 2.19 1.84
N GLU A 27 -16.83 2.75 0.80
CA GLU A 27 -16.36 2.64 -0.59
C GLU A 27 -15.01 3.37 -0.74
N GLU A 28 -13.92 2.70 -0.39
CA GLU A 28 -12.57 3.20 -0.61
C GLU A 28 -12.09 2.85 -2.01
N GLU A 29 -11.85 3.87 -2.82
CA GLU A 29 -11.26 3.77 -4.15
C GLU A 29 -9.80 4.28 -4.07
N SER A 30 -8.86 3.44 -4.49
CA SER A 30 -7.43 3.77 -4.48
C SER A 30 -6.85 3.72 -5.88
N SER A 31 -6.08 4.74 -6.27
CA SER A 31 -5.32 4.76 -7.52
C SER A 31 -3.83 4.73 -7.24
N CYS A 32 -3.09 3.93 -8.00
CA CYS A 32 -1.66 3.76 -7.82
C CYS A 32 -0.92 4.24 -9.08
N HIS A 33 0.13 5.03 -8.89
CA HIS A 33 1.01 5.49 -9.96
C HIS A 33 2.45 5.05 -9.65
N LEU A 34 2.94 4.09 -10.43
CA LEU A 34 4.28 3.53 -10.27
C LEU A 34 5.30 4.36 -11.06
N ARG A 35 6.22 5.05 -10.39
CA ARG A 35 7.31 5.76 -11.08
C ARG A 35 8.60 5.74 -10.27
N LEU A 36 9.68 5.24 -10.86
CA LEU A 36 11.06 5.51 -10.46
C LEU A 36 11.38 5.25 -8.95
N GLY A 37 10.91 4.14 -8.39
CA GLY A 37 11.32 3.66 -7.06
C GLY A 37 10.45 4.09 -5.88
N ILE A 38 9.58 5.10 -6.04
CA ILE A 38 8.60 5.52 -5.03
C ILE A 38 7.20 5.38 -5.63
N GLU A 39 6.30 4.70 -4.93
CA GLU A 39 4.93 4.48 -5.42
C GLU A 39 4.01 5.52 -4.80
N ALA A 40 3.29 6.28 -5.64
CA ALA A 40 2.28 7.22 -5.16
C ALA A 40 0.92 6.54 -5.22
N VAL A 41 0.22 6.50 -4.09
CA VAL A 41 -1.12 5.94 -3.97
C VAL A 41 -2.07 7.02 -3.48
N GLN A 42 -3.11 7.31 -4.25
CA GLN A 42 -4.20 8.15 -3.80
C GLN A 42 -5.25 7.27 -3.12
N ARG A 43 -5.61 7.58 -1.88
CA ARG A 43 -6.68 6.93 -1.12
C ARG A 43 -7.50 8.01 -0.42
N ASN A 44 -8.83 7.95 -0.53
CA ASN A 44 -9.75 8.92 0.09
C ASN A 44 -9.31 10.38 -0.14
N GLN A 45 -8.96 10.72 -1.39
CA GLN A 45 -8.46 12.03 -1.82
C GLN A 45 -7.09 12.47 -1.26
N SER A 46 -6.43 11.65 -0.46
CA SER A 46 -5.08 11.90 0.08
C SER A 46 -4.02 11.13 -0.71
N ILE A 47 -2.84 11.73 -0.91
CA ILE A 47 -1.70 11.07 -1.56
C ILE A 47 -0.76 10.50 -0.48
N HIS A 48 -0.41 9.24 -0.65
CA HIS A 48 0.56 8.50 0.16
C HIS A 48 1.71 8.05 -0.73
N TYR A 49 2.92 8.08 -0.19
CA TYR A 49 4.12 7.62 -0.89
C TYR A 49 4.70 6.41 -0.18
N TYR A 50 4.93 5.35 -0.95
CA TYR A 50 5.52 4.10 -0.50
C TYR A 50 6.98 4.06 -0.90
N HIS A 51 7.83 3.82 0.08
CA HIS A 51 9.27 3.65 -0.10
C HIS A 51 9.60 2.20 0.19
N ARG A 52 10.24 1.56 -0.77
CA ARG A 52 10.58 0.14 -0.69
C ARG A 52 12.02 -0.06 -0.23
N ASP A 53 12.27 -1.16 0.46
CA ASP A 53 13.62 -1.62 0.77
C ASP A 53 14.30 -2.28 -0.45
N GLU A 54 15.51 -2.79 -0.24
CA GLU A 54 16.33 -3.44 -1.26
C GLU A 54 15.68 -4.71 -1.83
N GLN A 55 14.74 -5.32 -1.10
CA GLN A 55 13.98 -6.50 -1.53
C GLN A 55 12.60 -6.14 -2.09
N LEU A 56 12.33 -4.84 -2.31
CA LEU A 56 11.07 -4.30 -2.79
C LEU A 56 9.89 -4.46 -1.82
N SER A 57 10.14 -4.72 -0.54
CA SER A 57 9.10 -4.68 0.49
C SER A 57 8.88 -3.24 0.95
N THR A 58 7.64 -2.87 1.30
CA THR A 58 7.34 -1.53 1.82
C THR A 58 8.07 -1.31 3.14
N ALA A 59 9.02 -0.38 3.18
CA ALA A 59 9.76 -0.01 4.40
C ALA A 59 9.16 1.23 5.08
N LEU A 60 8.67 2.18 4.28
CA LEU A 60 8.11 3.43 4.78
C LEU A 60 6.86 3.82 4.00
N MET A 61 5.87 4.37 4.69
CA MET A 61 4.78 5.10 4.07
C MET A 61 4.79 6.54 4.60
N THR A 62 4.84 7.51 3.70
CA THR A 62 4.77 8.93 4.03
C THR A 62 3.53 9.57 3.45
N GLY A 63 3.01 10.60 4.10
CA GLY A 63 1.96 11.41 3.50
C GLY A 63 2.51 12.41 2.49
N GLN A 64 1.61 13.24 1.96
CA GLN A 64 1.91 14.23 0.93
C GLN A 64 3.01 15.22 1.34
N ASN A 65 3.18 15.49 2.64
CA ASN A 65 4.18 16.42 3.15
C ASN A 65 5.47 15.73 3.62
N GLY A 66 5.62 14.42 3.34
CA GLY A 66 6.80 13.64 3.71
C GLY A 66 6.83 13.17 5.17
N GLU A 67 5.76 13.40 5.94
CA GLU A 67 5.68 12.90 7.31
C GLU A 67 5.53 11.37 7.33
N ILE A 68 6.25 10.72 8.24
CA ILE A 68 6.17 9.26 8.39
C ILE A 68 4.82 8.87 8.98
N GLN A 69 4.07 8.08 8.21
CA GLN A 69 2.78 7.51 8.60
C GLN A 69 2.97 6.08 9.08
N ASN A 70 3.65 5.24 8.30
CA ASN A 70 3.99 3.87 8.69
C ASN A 70 5.48 3.57 8.46
N HIS A 71 6.00 2.60 9.22
CA HIS A 71 7.36 2.07 9.11
C HIS A 71 7.35 0.56 9.33
N TYR A 72 8.13 -0.17 8.54
CA TYR A 72 8.30 -1.62 8.63
C TYR A 72 9.77 -1.99 8.47
N ARG A 73 10.19 -2.99 9.24
CA ARG A 73 11.50 -3.61 9.09
C ARG A 73 11.35 -5.12 9.06
N TYR A 74 11.99 -5.74 8.09
CA TYR A 74 11.95 -7.17 7.86
C TYR A 74 13.32 -7.80 8.08
N ASP A 75 13.34 -9.08 8.42
CA ASP A 75 14.54 -9.90 8.25
C ASP A 75 14.70 -10.33 6.77
N ASP A 76 15.80 -11.01 6.46
CA ASP A 76 16.10 -11.48 5.09
C ASP A 76 15.08 -12.49 4.53
N PHE A 77 14.16 -12.99 5.37
CA PHE A 77 13.10 -13.93 5.00
C PHE A 77 11.72 -13.27 5.01
N GLY A 78 11.65 -11.94 5.15
CA GLY A 78 10.41 -11.18 5.14
C GLY A 78 9.61 -11.26 6.45
N ASN A 79 10.16 -11.80 7.54
CA ASN A 79 9.47 -11.75 8.83
C ASN A 79 9.60 -10.34 9.44
N ILE A 80 8.52 -9.80 10.00
CA ILE A 80 8.52 -8.47 10.61
C ILE A 80 9.39 -8.47 11.88
N LEU A 81 10.43 -7.64 11.88
CA LEU A 81 11.23 -7.31 13.06
C LEU A 81 10.63 -6.14 13.83
N GLU A 82 10.05 -5.18 13.11
CA GLU A 82 9.46 -3.96 13.67
C GLU A 82 8.38 -3.41 12.75
N SER A 83 7.29 -2.92 13.32
CA SER A 83 6.23 -2.24 12.58
C SER A 83 5.57 -1.15 13.41
N VAL A 84 5.39 0.04 12.81
CA VAL A 84 4.57 1.11 13.35
C VAL A 84 3.57 1.51 12.27
N GLU A 85 2.27 1.41 12.57
CA GLU A 85 1.19 1.76 11.64
C GLU A 85 0.28 2.82 12.24
N LYS A 86 0.29 4.03 11.66
CA LYS A 86 -0.73 5.06 11.96
C LYS A 86 -1.95 4.90 11.08
N LEU A 87 -1.77 4.37 9.87
CA LEU A 87 -2.83 4.11 8.91
C LEU A 87 -2.78 2.64 8.51
N SER A 88 -3.95 2.02 8.32
CA SER A 88 -4.01 0.63 7.84
C SER A 88 -3.41 0.53 6.44
N ASN A 89 -2.48 -0.41 6.25
CA ASN A 89 -1.78 -0.63 4.98
C ASN A 89 -1.68 -2.14 4.67
N ARG A 90 -2.21 -2.52 3.51
CA ARG A 90 -2.12 -3.89 2.97
C ARG A 90 -0.97 -4.09 1.98
N ILE A 91 -0.37 -3.01 1.48
CA ILE A 91 0.79 -3.03 0.58
C ILE A 91 2.04 -3.10 1.46
N ARG A 92 2.27 -4.28 2.03
CA ARG A 92 3.43 -4.62 2.87
C ARG A 92 3.72 -6.11 2.68
N TYR A 93 4.93 -6.55 2.99
CA TYR A 93 5.19 -7.98 2.95
C TYR A 93 4.42 -8.68 4.07
N ILE A 94 3.58 -9.65 3.70
CA ILE A 94 2.81 -10.49 4.60
C ILE A 94 3.15 -11.93 4.25
N ARG A 95 3.59 -12.69 5.24
CA ARG A 95 3.86 -14.13 5.10
C ARG A 95 2.60 -14.95 5.26
#